data_AF-A0A9N9VVM2-F1
#
_entry.id   AF-A0A9N9VVM2-F1
#
_cell.length_a   1.000
_cell.length_b   1.000
_cell.length_c   1.000
_cell.angle_alpha   90.00
_cell.angle_beta   90.00
_cell.angle_gamma   90.00
#
_symmetry.space_group_name_H-M   'P 1'
#
loop_
_entity.id
_entity.type
_entity.pdbx_description
1 polymer ?
#
loop_
_entity_poly.entity_id
_entity_poly.type
_entity_poly.pdbx_seq_one_letter_code
_entity_poly.pdbx_strand_id
1 'polypeptide(L)'
;MRECASCGRDLPRSSYTANQYTKGAGISRCAACVHGYRSDTPRATQSASGRYNDSSRCEVPYDELDDPFSEGSFRYVAKGRYTSGPRRGQASVVKWFKTGAVFESDYFTLDIKAVDKALEIVDRFNDLNIINKNVKINVPAVWTFDDEAGEWAGTKHLCEPFINNYVKFNSNSGWFNDSGSWGEVMQALSHFSYHVSGGFFVLCDL
;
A
#
# COMPACT_ATOMS: atom_id res chain seq x y z
N MET A 1 0.39 -12.93 23.88
CA MET A 1 0.05 -11.50 23.86
C MET A 1 0.79 -10.80 25.00
N ARG A 2 1.05 -9.50 24.90
CA ARG A 2 1.65 -8.69 25.96
C ARG A 2 1.22 -7.22 25.83
N GLU A 3 0.92 -6.60 26.96
CA GLU A 3 0.60 -5.18 27.05
C GLU A 3 1.84 -4.26 26.91
N CYS A 4 1.72 -3.23 26.06
CA CYS A 4 2.76 -2.21 25.88
C CYS A 4 2.73 -1.17 27.00
N ALA A 5 3.84 -0.99 27.73
CA ALA A 5 3.96 -0.05 28.85
C ALA A 5 3.77 1.43 28.48
N SER A 6 3.74 1.79 27.18
CA SER A 6 3.59 3.17 26.73
C SER A 6 2.24 3.47 26.08
N CYS A 7 1.54 2.48 25.53
CA CYS A 7 0.23 2.71 24.89
C CYS A 7 -0.89 1.82 25.46
N GLY A 8 -0.60 0.93 26.41
CA GLY A 8 -1.60 0.07 27.06
C GLY A 8 -2.24 -0.99 26.16
N ARG A 9 -1.77 -1.15 24.91
CA ARG A 9 -2.33 -2.15 23.98
C ARG A 9 -1.78 -3.54 24.25
N ASP A 10 -2.65 -4.55 24.28
CA ASP A 10 -2.26 -5.96 24.31
C ASP A 10 -1.96 -6.47 22.88
N LEU A 11 -0.71 -6.86 22.64
CA LEU A 11 -0.16 -7.07 21.29
C LEU A 11 0.59 -8.41 21.16
N PRO A 12 0.68 -9.00 19.96
CA PRO A 12 1.44 -10.22 19.73
C PRO A 12 2.96 -10.00 19.86
N ARG A 13 3.72 -11.10 20.00
CA ARG A 13 5.19 -11.07 20.15
C ARG A 13 5.88 -10.30 19.03
N SER A 14 5.36 -10.37 17.81
CA SER A 14 5.88 -9.72 16.61
C SER A 14 5.82 -8.18 16.68
N SER A 15 4.98 -7.61 17.54
CA SER A 15 4.90 -6.16 17.75
C SER A 15 6.02 -5.58 18.62
N TYR A 16 6.97 -6.41 19.08
CA TYR A 16 8.07 -6.04 19.96
C TYR A 16 9.43 -6.43 19.35
N THR A 17 10.42 -5.55 19.44
CA THR A 17 11.81 -5.94 19.15
C THR A 17 12.30 -6.95 20.19
N ALA A 18 13.35 -7.73 19.87
CA ALA A 18 13.95 -8.67 20.81
C ALA A 18 14.31 -8.00 22.15
N ASN A 19 14.99 -6.86 22.09
CA ASN A 19 15.38 -6.07 23.26
C ASN A 19 14.21 -5.51 24.07
N GLN A 20 13.05 -5.25 23.46
CA GLN A 20 11.89 -4.78 24.22
C GLN A 20 11.14 -5.92 24.88
N TYR A 21 11.10 -7.09 24.22
CA TYR A 21 10.40 -8.24 24.77
C TYR A 21 11.16 -8.89 25.93
N THR A 22 12.48 -8.82 25.94
CA THR A 22 13.30 -9.31 27.06
C THR A 22 13.11 -8.51 28.35
N LYS A 23 12.62 -7.26 28.29
CA LYS A 23 12.35 -6.42 29.47
C LYS A 23 11.19 -6.89 30.35
N GLY A 24 10.40 -7.87 29.89
CA GLY A 24 9.27 -8.40 30.65
C GLY A 24 7.99 -7.55 30.57
N ALA A 25 6.92 -8.06 31.18
CA ALA A 25 5.62 -7.40 31.22
C ALA A 25 5.66 -6.15 32.11
N GLY A 26 4.83 -5.14 31.81
CA GLY A 26 4.77 -3.87 32.54
C GLY A 26 5.89 -2.87 32.20
N ILE A 27 6.97 -3.31 31.53
CA ILE A 27 8.10 -2.43 31.14
C ILE A 27 8.31 -2.42 29.62
N SER A 28 8.03 -3.53 28.94
CA SER A 28 8.21 -3.62 27.48
C SER A 28 7.33 -2.63 26.73
N ARG A 29 7.93 -1.90 25.79
CA ARG A 29 7.21 -1.01 24.86
C ARG A 29 7.18 -1.65 23.48
N CYS A 30 6.04 -1.60 22.78
CA CYS A 30 5.95 -2.07 21.41
C CYS A 30 6.85 -1.23 20.49
N ALA A 31 7.26 -1.80 19.36
CA ALA A 31 8.17 -1.13 18.42
C ALA A 31 7.66 0.27 18.07
N ALA A 32 6.37 0.41 17.77
CA ALA A 32 5.73 1.70 17.49
C ALA A 32 5.99 2.76 18.59
N CYS A 33 5.78 2.40 19.87
CA CYS A 33 5.96 3.33 20.97
C CYS A 33 7.43 3.62 21.31
N VAL A 34 8.34 2.68 21.07
CA VAL A 34 9.78 2.92 21.25
C VAL A 34 10.29 3.92 20.23
N HIS A 35 9.75 3.88 19.01
CA HIS A 35 10.16 4.72 17.90
C HIS A 35 9.35 6.03 17.79
N GLY A 36 8.56 6.38 18.82
CA GLY A 36 7.86 7.67 18.88
C GLY A 36 6.59 7.75 18.03
N TYR A 37 6.09 6.64 17.48
CA TYR A 37 4.80 6.61 16.80
C TYR A 37 3.69 6.62 17.86
N ARG A 38 3.20 7.81 18.20
CA ARG A 38 1.89 7.93 18.85
C ARG A 38 0.84 7.49 17.83
N SER A 39 0.44 6.23 17.99
CA SER A 39 -0.72 5.57 17.37
C SER A 39 -0.72 5.55 15.84
N ASP A 40 -0.28 4.44 15.25
CA ASP A 40 -1.16 3.53 14.49
C ASP A 40 -2.53 3.30 15.17
N THR A 41 -3.33 4.35 15.29
CA THR A 41 -4.77 4.16 15.21
C THR A 41 -5.00 3.92 13.71
N PRO A 42 -5.59 2.79 13.28
CA PRO A 42 -6.19 2.75 11.94
C PRO A 42 -7.07 3.98 11.88
N ARG A 43 -6.74 4.92 10.99
CA ARG A 43 -7.49 6.16 10.91
C ARG A 43 -8.91 5.74 10.55
N ALA A 44 -9.84 5.81 11.50
CA ALA A 44 -11.24 5.44 11.30
C ALA A 44 -11.88 6.30 10.19
N THR A 45 -11.24 7.43 9.89
CA THR A 45 -11.46 8.24 8.70
C THR A 45 -10.45 7.87 7.61
N GLN A 46 -10.97 7.55 6.42
CA GLN A 46 -10.17 7.48 5.19
C GLN A 46 -9.19 8.67 5.12
N SER A 47 -7.91 8.38 4.89
CA SER A 47 -6.89 9.39 4.58
C SER A 47 -7.34 10.24 3.39
N ALA A 48 -7.16 11.56 3.51
CA ALA A 48 -7.47 12.49 2.43
C ALA A 48 -6.59 12.22 1.19
N SER A 49 -5.39 11.66 1.38
CA SER A 49 -4.49 11.30 0.29
C SER A 49 -4.80 9.97 -0.39
N GLY A 50 -5.79 9.21 0.11
CA GLY A 50 -6.19 7.95 -0.50
C GLY A 50 -7.09 8.12 -1.72
N ARG A 51 -6.82 7.34 -2.76
CA ARG A 51 -7.71 7.08 -3.89
C ARG A 51 -8.24 5.65 -3.76
N TYR A 52 -9.31 5.50 -2.99
CA TYR A 52 -9.86 4.20 -2.58
C TYR A 52 -10.62 3.50 -3.68
N ASN A 53 -10.64 2.17 -3.64
CA ASN A 53 -11.49 1.35 -4.50
C ASN A 53 -12.99 1.69 -4.32
N ASP A 54 -13.51 1.68 -3.08
CA ASP A 54 -14.92 1.93 -2.71
C ASP A 54 -15.99 1.07 -3.41
N SER A 55 -15.60 0.14 -4.29
CA SER A 55 -16.49 -0.81 -4.96
C SER A 55 -16.33 -2.22 -4.41
N SER A 56 -17.13 -3.17 -4.90
CA SER A 56 -17.09 -4.58 -4.48
C SER A 56 -16.96 -5.58 -5.62
N ARG A 57 -17.11 -5.12 -6.87
CA ARG A 57 -17.01 -5.95 -8.08
C ARG A 57 -16.41 -5.15 -9.24
N CYS A 58 -15.66 -5.86 -10.07
CA CYS A 58 -15.26 -5.42 -11.40
C CYS A 58 -15.34 -6.60 -12.36
N GLU A 59 -15.44 -6.29 -13.64
CA GLU A 59 -15.27 -7.26 -14.71
C GLU A 59 -13.91 -7.00 -15.36
N VAL A 60 -13.21 -8.08 -15.66
CA VAL A 60 -11.97 -8.08 -16.44
C VAL A 60 -12.23 -8.98 -17.65
N PRO A 61 -12.07 -8.48 -18.89
CA PRO A 61 -12.17 -9.32 -20.07
C PRO A 61 -11.20 -10.50 -19.98
N TYR A 62 -11.62 -11.68 -20.44
CA TYR A 62 -10.79 -12.89 -20.40
C TYR A 62 -9.44 -12.66 -21.11
N ASP A 63 -9.46 -12.02 -22.28
CA ASP A 63 -8.26 -11.70 -23.06
C ASP A 63 -7.28 -10.80 -22.30
N GLU A 64 -7.75 -9.94 -21.38
CA GLU A 64 -6.88 -9.11 -20.54
C GLU A 64 -6.24 -9.91 -19.38
N LEU A 65 -6.84 -11.03 -18.98
CA LEU A 65 -6.24 -11.95 -18.02
C LEU A 65 -5.21 -12.87 -18.69
N ASP A 66 -5.50 -13.33 -19.91
CA ASP A 66 -4.63 -14.19 -20.71
C ASP A 66 -3.42 -13.42 -21.28
N ASP A 67 -3.64 -12.18 -21.75
CA ASP A 67 -2.61 -11.26 -22.24
C ASP A 67 -2.58 -9.97 -21.39
N PRO A 68 -2.00 -10.02 -20.17
CA PRO A 68 -1.95 -8.88 -19.28
C PRO A 68 -1.13 -7.73 -19.88
N PHE A 69 -1.71 -6.53 -19.93
CA PHE A 69 -1.07 -5.36 -20.54
C PHE A 69 0.25 -4.94 -19.87
N SER A 70 0.50 -5.40 -18.64
CA SER A 70 1.74 -5.15 -17.92
C SER A 70 2.05 -6.22 -16.89
N GLU A 71 3.32 -6.32 -16.51
CA GLU A 71 3.79 -7.19 -15.44
C GLU A 71 4.94 -6.56 -14.66
N GLY A 72 5.02 -6.93 -13.38
CA GLY A 72 6.17 -6.65 -12.52
C GLY A 72 6.98 -7.92 -12.26
N SER A 73 7.95 -7.84 -11.35
CA SER A 73 8.77 -9.00 -10.97
C SER A 73 7.95 -10.15 -10.39
N PHE A 74 6.84 -9.87 -9.70
CA PHE A 74 6.06 -10.86 -8.99
C PHE A 74 4.59 -10.97 -9.41
N ARG A 75 4.09 -10.04 -10.25
CA ARG A 75 2.66 -9.92 -10.52
C ARG A 75 2.37 -9.62 -11.98
N TYR A 76 1.23 -10.10 -12.44
CA TYR A 76 0.58 -9.67 -13.67
C TYR A 76 -0.40 -8.53 -13.39
N VAL A 77 -0.73 -7.76 -14.41
CA VAL A 77 -1.60 -6.59 -14.34
C VAL A 77 -2.55 -6.57 -15.54
N ALA A 78 -3.85 -6.63 -15.28
CA ALA A 78 -4.91 -6.55 -16.28
C ALA A 78 -5.78 -5.33 -16.08
N LYS A 79 -6.36 -4.82 -17.17
CA LYS A 79 -7.31 -3.71 -17.10
C LYS A 79 -8.73 -4.24 -16.91
N GLY A 80 -9.44 -3.68 -15.94
CA GLY A 80 -10.84 -4.02 -15.68
C GLY A 80 -11.76 -2.80 -15.71
N ARG A 81 -13.03 -3.05 -15.37
CA ARG A 81 -14.05 -2.01 -15.15
C ARG A 81 -14.86 -2.35 -13.91
N TYR A 82 -14.99 -1.39 -13.01
CA TYR A 82 -15.88 -1.54 -11.86
C TYR A 82 -17.35 -1.70 -12.30
N THR A 83 -18.05 -2.69 -11.73
CA THR A 83 -19.45 -2.98 -12.05
C THR A 83 -20.41 -2.70 -10.90
N SER A 84 -19.88 -2.44 -9.70
CA SER A 84 -20.66 -2.06 -8.51
C SER A 84 -20.09 -0.81 -7.82
N GLY A 85 -20.83 -0.32 -6.81
CA GLY A 85 -20.38 0.75 -5.92
C GLY A 85 -20.22 2.12 -6.57
N PRO A 86 -19.63 3.09 -5.86
CA PRO A 86 -19.44 4.47 -6.31
C PRO A 86 -18.56 4.60 -7.56
N ARG A 87 -17.70 3.61 -7.84
CA ARG A 87 -16.85 3.61 -9.05
C ARG A 87 -17.45 2.90 -10.25
N ARG A 88 -18.70 2.41 -10.19
CA ARG A 88 -19.32 1.69 -11.30
C ARG A 88 -19.13 2.44 -12.63
N GLY A 89 -18.64 1.72 -13.64
CA GLY A 89 -18.32 2.24 -14.97
C GLY A 89 -16.90 2.79 -15.12
N GLN A 90 -16.18 3.10 -14.04
CA GLN A 90 -14.79 3.56 -14.10
C GLN A 90 -13.82 2.40 -14.35
N ALA A 91 -12.67 2.70 -14.95
CA ALA A 91 -11.61 1.73 -15.17
C ALA A 91 -10.92 1.32 -13.85
N SER A 92 -10.65 0.03 -13.71
CA SER A 92 -9.90 -0.57 -12.61
C SER A 92 -8.66 -1.28 -13.15
N VAL A 93 -7.78 -1.66 -12.25
CA VAL A 93 -6.66 -2.57 -12.49
C VAL A 93 -6.80 -3.75 -11.55
N VAL A 94 -6.57 -4.94 -12.08
CA VAL A 94 -6.48 -6.18 -11.30
C VAL A 94 -5.04 -6.68 -11.34
N LYS A 95 -4.50 -7.04 -10.17
CA LYS A 95 -3.13 -7.54 -10.01
C LYS A 95 -3.14 -8.87 -9.28
N TRP A 96 -2.53 -9.90 -9.85
CA TRP A 96 -2.40 -11.22 -9.25
C TRP A 96 -0.96 -11.71 -9.35
N PHE A 97 -0.59 -12.67 -8.49
CA PHE A 97 0.77 -13.19 -8.43
C PHE A 97 1.07 -14.15 -9.58
N LYS A 98 2.34 -14.16 -10.03
CA LYS A 98 2.84 -15.19 -10.95
C LYS A 98 2.93 -16.53 -10.20
N THR A 99 2.64 -17.63 -10.89
CA THR A 99 2.63 -18.99 -10.33
C THR A 99 3.95 -19.30 -9.59
N GLY A 100 3.87 -19.89 -8.39
CA GLY A 100 5.03 -20.23 -7.56
C GLY A 100 5.42 -19.19 -6.50
N ALA A 101 4.75 -18.03 -6.46
CA ALA A 101 4.85 -17.08 -5.34
C ALA A 101 3.95 -17.54 -4.16
N VAL A 102 4.36 -18.60 -3.47
CA VAL A 102 3.56 -19.26 -2.41
C VAL A 102 3.66 -18.50 -1.09
N PHE A 103 2.90 -17.41 -0.89
CA PHE A 103 2.39 -16.90 0.42
C PHE A 103 1.30 -15.84 0.21
N GLU A 104 0.33 -16.11 -0.68
CA GLU A 104 -0.62 -15.11 -1.19
C GLU A 104 -1.26 -14.21 -0.10
N SER A 105 -1.74 -14.77 1.02
CA SER A 105 -2.42 -14.00 2.07
C SER A 105 -1.53 -12.99 2.80
N ASP A 106 -0.27 -13.34 3.04
CA ASP A 106 0.64 -12.52 3.83
C ASP A 106 1.14 -11.35 3.00
N TYR A 107 1.37 -11.54 1.70
CA TYR A 107 1.77 -10.47 0.80
C TYR A 107 0.69 -9.41 0.64
N PHE A 108 -0.58 -9.79 0.45
CA PHE A 108 -1.65 -8.80 0.41
C PHE A 108 -1.74 -8.01 1.73
N THR A 109 -1.53 -8.67 2.86
CA THR A 109 -1.49 -7.99 4.17
C THR A 109 -0.33 -7.00 4.27
N LEU A 110 0.85 -7.36 3.76
CA LEU A 110 2.02 -6.47 3.74
C LEU A 110 1.82 -5.28 2.81
N ASP A 111 1.21 -5.49 1.64
CA ASP A 111 0.86 -4.43 0.69
C ASP A 111 -0.09 -3.40 1.33
N ILE A 112 -1.16 -3.86 1.98
CA ILE A 112 -2.09 -2.96 2.67
C ILE A 112 -1.38 -2.15 3.76
N LYS A 113 -0.52 -2.80 4.56
CA LYS A 113 0.27 -2.09 5.59
C LYS A 113 1.24 -1.08 5.00
N ALA A 114 1.86 -1.39 3.87
CA ALA A 114 2.75 -0.47 3.18
C ALA A 114 1.99 0.76 2.67
N VAL A 115 0.80 0.55 2.09
CA VAL A 115 -0.09 1.64 1.65
C VAL A 115 -0.53 2.51 2.83
N ASP A 116 -0.93 1.92 3.97
CA ASP A 116 -1.31 2.68 5.16
C ASP A 116 -0.18 3.60 5.63
N LYS A 117 1.06 3.10 5.66
CA LYS A 117 2.21 3.92 6.06
C LYS A 117 2.53 4.99 5.04
N ALA A 118 2.43 4.68 3.75
CA ALA A 118 2.62 5.64 2.68
C ALA A 118 1.59 6.78 2.74
N LEU A 119 0.32 6.48 3.05
CA LEU A 119 -0.74 7.48 3.24
C LEU A 119 -0.43 8.44 4.38
N GLU A 120 0.05 7.95 5.53
CA GLU A 120 0.47 8.82 6.65
C GLU A 120 1.56 9.82 6.20
N ILE A 121 2.56 9.33 5.46
CA ILE A 121 3.67 10.15 4.96
C ILE A 121 3.17 11.17 3.95
N VAL A 122 2.33 10.75 3.00
CA VAL A 122 1.81 11.64 1.94
C VAL A 122 0.83 12.67 2.48
N ASP A 123 0.00 12.33 3.48
CA ASP A 123 -0.84 13.33 4.15
C ASP A 123 0.03 14.43 4.77
N ARG A 124 1.08 14.05 5.52
CA ARG A 124 2.01 15.03 6.10
C ARG A 124 2.74 15.86 5.04
N PHE A 125 3.10 15.26 3.91
CA PHE A 125 3.75 15.99 2.82
C PHE A 125 2.80 17.01 2.17
N ASN A 126 1.55 16.61 1.92
CA ASN A 126 0.52 17.49 1.37
C ASN A 126 0.19 18.65 2.35
N ASP A 127 0.14 18.38 3.66
CA ASP A 127 -0.12 19.40 4.69
C ASP A 127 0.93 20.52 4.73
N LEU A 128 2.14 20.26 4.22
CA LEU A 128 3.17 21.31 4.10
C LEU A 128 2.84 22.35 3.02
N ASN A 129 1.92 22.04 2.09
CA ASN A 129 1.51 22.92 1.00
C ASN A 129 2.69 23.48 0.19
N ILE A 130 3.79 22.71 0.06
CA ILE A 130 4.98 23.09 -0.72
C ILE A 130 4.66 23.14 -2.23
N ILE A 131 3.71 22.33 -2.66
CA ILE A 131 3.17 22.31 -4.03
C ILE A 131 1.68 22.60 -4.00
N ASN A 132 1.14 23.15 -5.08
CA ASN A 132 -0.28 23.51 -5.22
C ASN A 132 -1.19 22.35 -5.65
N LYS A 133 -0.68 21.10 -5.61
CA LYS A 133 -1.40 19.89 -5.96
C LYS A 133 -1.16 18.83 -4.91
N ASN A 134 -2.19 18.04 -4.62
CA ASN A 134 -2.06 16.94 -3.67
C ASN A 134 -1.55 15.68 -4.36
N VAL A 135 -0.56 15.03 -3.75
CA VAL A 135 -0.17 13.67 -4.09
C VAL A 135 -1.23 12.72 -3.53
N LYS A 136 -1.62 11.71 -4.32
CA LYS A 136 -2.60 10.69 -3.92
C LYS A 136 -2.03 9.29 -4.10
N ILE A 137 -2.41 8.36 -3.23
CA ILE A 137 -2.02 6.96 -3.30
C ILE A 137 -3.27 6.12 -3.60
N ASN A 138 -3.20 5.24 -4.60
CA ASN A 138 -4.23 4.23 -4.81
C ASN A 138 -4.29 3.29 -3.61
N VAL A 139 -5.48 3.07 -3.07
CA VAL A 139 -5.70 2.11 -1.98
C VAL A 139 -6.41 0.88 -2.55
N PRO A 140 -5.71 -0.25 -2.70
CA PRO A 140 -6.29 -1.44 -3.30
C PRO A 140 -7.22 -2.15 -2.32
N ALA A 141 -8.10 -3.00 -2.84
CA ALA A 141 -8.85 -3.98 -2.07
C ALA A 141 -8.45 -5.39 -2.51
N VAL A 142 -8.43 -6.34 -1.58
CA VAL A 142 -8.17 -7.76 -1.87
C VAL A 142 -9.49 -8.44 -2.21
N TRP A 143 -9.64 -8.92 -3.43
CA TRP A 143 -10.81 -9.65 -3.91
C TRP A 143 -10.41 -11.07 -4.32
N THR A 144 -11.42 -11.89 -4.62
CA THR A 144 -11.26 -13.25 -5.10
C THR A 144 -11.94 -13.35 -6.46
N PHE A 145 -11.31 -14.04 -7.42
CA PHE A 145 -11.96 -14.32 -8.69
C PHE A 145 -13.13 -15.29 -8.49
N ASP A 146 -14.24 -15.02 -9.18
CA ASP A 146 -15.43 -15.87 -9.14
C ASP A 146 -15.14 -17.27 -9.71
N ASP A 147 -15.96 -18.26 -9.35
CA ASP A 147 -15.76 -19.67 -9.74
C ASP A 147 -15.82 -19.89 -11.27
N GLU A 148 -16.42 -18.95 -12.01
CA GLU A 148 -16.53 -18.98 -13.47
C GLU A 148 -15.28 -18.43 -14.18
N ALA A 149 -14.28 -17.93 -13.44
CA ALA A 149 -13.08 -17.28 -13.99
C ALA A 149 -12.01 -18.26 -14.50
N GLY A 150 -12.38 -19.45 -14.98
CA GLY A 150 -11.45 -20.42 -15.57
C GLY A 150 -10.30 -20.81 -14.62
N GLU A 151 -9.06 -20.72 -15.09
CA GLU A 151 -7.88 -21.08 -14.29
C GLU A 151 -7.58 -20.13 -13.12
N TRP A 152 -8.16 -18.93 -13.12
CA TRP A 152 -8.03 -17.96 -12.02
C TRP A 152 -9.07 -18.14 -10.92
N ALA A 153 -10.09 -18.99 -11.13
CA ALA A 153 -11.18 -19.21 -10.19
C ALA A 153 -10.69 -19.47 -8.76
N GLY A 154 -11.25 -18.74 -7.79
CA GLY A 154 -10.92 -18.88 -6.36
C GLY A 154 -9.58 -18.26 -5.93
N THR A 155 -8.76 -17.74 -6.85
CA THR A 155 -7.50 -17.08 -6.51
C THR A 155 -7.72 -15.62 -6.08
N LYS A 156 -6.82 -15.10 -5.24
CA LYS A 156 -6.90 -13.74 -4.73
C LYS A 156 -6.17 -12.75 -5.63
N HIS A 157 -6.73 -11.54 -5.73
CA HIS A 157 -6.12 -10.44 -6.49
C HIS A 157 -6.32 -9.09 -5.78
N LEU A 158 -5.47 -8.11 -6.11
CA LEU A 158 -5.68 -6.71 -5.74
C LEU A 158 -6.49 -6.02 -6.85
N CYS A 159 -7.54 -5.31 -6.45
CA CYS A 159 -8.27 -4.41 -7.33
C CYS A 159 -8.11 -2.96 -6.87
N GLU A 160 -7.68 -2.08 -7.77
CA GLU A 160 -7.47 -0.65 -7.50
C GLU A 160 -7.87 0.24 -8.69
N PRO A 161 -8.09 1.55 -8.48
CA PRO A 161 -8.57 2.39 -9.55
C PRO A 161 -7.47 2.65 -10.61
N PHE A 162 -7.79 2.56 -11.90
CA PHE A 162 -6.80 2.67 -12.98
C PHE A 162 -6.10 4.04 -12.99
N ILE A 163 -4.78 4.05 -13.25
CA ILE A 163 -3.97 5.26 -13.48
C ILE A 163 -3.66 5.35 -14.97
N ASN A 164 -4.09 6.43 -15.60
CA ASN A 164 -3.78 6.68 -17.00
C ASN A 164 -2.40 7.33 -17.16
N ASN A 165 -1.68 7.00 -18.24
CA ASN A 165 -0.33 7.52 -18.52
C ASN A 165 0.66 7.28 -17.36
N TYR A 166 0.77 6.02 -16.94
CA TYR A 166 1.65 5.62 -15.85
C TYR A 166 3.11 5.99 -16.12
N VAL A 167 3.78 6.56 -15.11
CA VAL A 167 5.20 6.92 -15.13
C VAL A 167 5.80 6.47 -13.80
N LYS A 168 7.01 5.89 -13.87
CA LYS A 168 7.81 5.55 -12.70
C LYS A 168 8.86 6.63 -12.46
N PHE A 169 8.93 7.15 -11.24
CA PHE A 169 9.82 8.23 -10.82
C PHE A 169 11.04 7.72 -10.07
N ASN A 170 10.93 6.63 -9.31
CA ASN A 170 12.09 5.96 -8.72
C ASN A 170 11.80 4.48 -8.45
N SER A 171 12.80 3.75 -7.93
CA SER A 171 12.65 2.34 -7.57
C SER A 171 13.25 2.00 -6.21
N ASN A 172 12.85 0.86 -5.66
CA ASN A 172 13.46 0.27 -4.47
C ASN A 172 14.95 -0.13 -4.63
N SER A 173 15.48 -0.12 -5.86
CA SER A 173 16.92 -0.37 -6.14
C SER A 173 17.78 0.90 -6.12
N GLY A 174 17.16 2.08 -5.99
CA GLY A 174 17.84 3.38 -6.03
C GLY A 174 17.88 4.06 -7.40
N TRP A 175 17.38 3.44 -8.47
CA TRP A 175 17.14 4.15 -9.73
C TRP A 175 16.14 5.30 -9.52
N PHE A 176 16.37 6.45 -10.15
CA PHE A 176 15.52 7.63 -10.08
C PHE A 176 15.43 8.35 -11.44
N ASN A 177 14.36 9.09 -11.61
CA ASN A 177 14.13 10.02 -12.70
C ASN A 177 13.59 11.33 -12.12
N ASP A 178 14.43 12.37 -12.12
CA ASP A 178 14.09 13.73 -11.67
C ASP A 178 13.74 14.65 -12.85
N SER A 179 13.54 14.09 -14.05
CA SER A 179 13.17 14.87 -15.23
C SER A 179 11.84 15.60 -15.02
N GLY A 180 11.88 16.92 -15.15
CA GLY A 180 10.71 17.78 -15.04
C GLY A 180 10.20 17.94 -13.60
N SER A 181 9.27 18.88 -13.42
CA SER A 181 8.87 19.33 -12.08
C SER A 181 8.29 18.23 -11.19
N TRP A 182 7.60 17.24 -11.76
CA TRP A 182 7.07 16.12 -10.97
C TRP A 182 8.15 15.11 -10.58
N GLY A 183 9.21 14.94 -11.38
CA GLY A 183 10.35 14.11 -11.00
C GLY A 183 11.01 14.63 -9.74
N GLU A 184 11.32 15.92 -9.70
CA GLU A 184 11.88 16.60 -8.51
C GLU A 184 10.97 16.46 -7.28
N VAL A 185 9.65 16.68 -7.44
CA VAL A 185 8.67 16.54 -6.36
C VAL A 185 8.65 15.12 -5.80
N MET A 186 8.69 14.11 -6.66
CA MET A 186 8.67 12.70 -6.22
C MET A 186 9.97 12.33 -5.50
N GLN A 187 11.13 12.82 -5.95
CA GLN A 187 12.38 12.64 -5.19
C GLN A 187 12.33 13.38 -3.84
N ALA A 188 11.77 14.59 -3.79
CA ALA A 188 11.58 15.33 -2.55
C ALA A 188 10.66 14.60 -1.58
N LEU A 189 9.59 13.95 -2.07
CA LEU A 189 8.70 13.11 -1.25
C LEU A 189 9.44 11.88 -0.68
N SER A 190 10.23 11.18 -1.49
CA SER A 190 11.09 10.09 -1.01
C SER A 190 12.06 10.56 0.07
N HIS A 191 12.74 11.69 -0.16
CA HIS A 191 13.66 12.26 0.82
C HIS A 191 12.95 12.70 2.11
N PHE A 192 11.80 13.36 1.99
CA PHE A 192 10.95 13.78 3.10
C PHE A 192 10.52 12.60 3.96
N SER A 193 10.12 11.49 3.34
CA SER A 193 9.68 10.28 4.04
C SER A 193 10.74 9.74 5.02
N TYR A 194 12.01 9.78 4.62
CA TYR A 194 13.14 9.40 5.46
C TYR A 194 13.29 10.34 6.66
N HIS A 195 13.21 11.65 6.41
CA HIS A 195 13.40 12.66 7.44
C HIS A 195 12.25 12.66 8.47
N VAL A 196 11.00 12.70 7.99
CA VAL A 196 9.82 12.76 8.85
C VAL A 196 9.62 11.47 9.65
N SER A 197 10.13 10.35 9.15
CA SER A 197 10.10 9.09 9.87
C SER A 197 11.25 8.91 10.86
N GLY A 198 12.22 9.82 10.92
CA GLY A 198 13.41 9.70 11.78
C GLY A 198 14.44 8.69 11.25
N GLY A 199 14.48 8.47 9.94
CA GLY A 199 15.39 7.55 9.26
C GLY A 199 14.91 6.10 9.19
N PHE A 200 13.67 5.80 9.58
CA PHE A 200 13.16 4.43 9.66
C PHE A 200 12.49 3.93 8.38
N PHE A 201 11.91 4.84 7.59
CA PHE A 201 11.17 4.49 6.39
C PHE A 201 11.60 5.37 5.22
N VAL A 202 11.79 4.76 4.05
CA VAL A 202 11.93 5.46 2.78
C VAL A 202 10.79 5.03 1.88
N LEU A 203 9.99 5.98 1.43
CA LEU A 203 8.98 5.77 0.40
C LEU A 203 9.68 5.79 -0.97
N CYS A 204 9.63 4.67 -1.68
CA CYS A 204 10.23 4.46 -3.00
C CYS A 204 9.24 3.68 -3.88
N ASP A 205 9.65 3.37 -5.12
CA ASP A 205 8.75 2.85 -6.16
C ASP A 205 7.57 3.81 -6.43
N LEU A 206 7.87 5.11 -6.45
CA LEU A 206 6.95 6.18 -6.83
C LEU A 206 6.72 6.23 -8.35
#